data_AF-A0A1Q3MLB5-F1
#
_entry.id   AF-A0A1Q3MLB5-F1
#
_cell.length_a   1.000
_cell.length_b   1.000
_cell.length_c   1.000
_cell.angle_alpha   90.00
_cell.angle_beta   90.00
_cell.angle_gamma   90.00
#
_symmetry.space_group_name_H-M   'P 1'
#
loop_
_entity.id
_entity.type
_entity.pdbx_description
1 polymer ?
#
loop_
_entity_poly.entity_id
_entity_poly.type
_entity_poly.pdbx_seq_one_letter_code
_entity_poly.pdbx_strand_id
1 'polypeptide(L)'
;MLREHSASILLPYIDFLPWLARQSRTNRSPFISEIERKCIADCGPHTVWEAAHPDDLRYFAELLAEHGDIDEEFARELLLSPQPQVSSVGARYLSANPELISLGLQSGFAGTRLFAVSALGESRIAGDDPRLIGMISDPSSTVRAAARFYLEKAGYNDFVASYREQIAHGIQKDGRGAILGLAEVGSAEDVDVIRPYLAHTNRQVRDAAFKAIRKLRPESLVSDLPNLLGRISPNLIVSFASEYPGSIPDVEDLLNSPEPTKRRFGFRLMFQRRSWVALVWIWRALADEDPKLRTLAAQQSARWIAQRSRTVILPSDDEWREFLRVYQAHPNLEFPIHLAEEMNGILAWVGDRMAERQPKPAWDF
;
A
#
# COMPACT_ATOMS: atom_id res chain seq x y z
N MET A 1 30.81 36.40 27.72
CA MET A 1 30.60 35.78 29.05
C MET A 1 29.14 35.45 29.37
N LEU A 2 28.11 36.25 29.01
CA LEU A 2 26.70 35.90 29.30
C LEU A 2 26.04 34.92 28.30
N ARG A 3 26.58 34.75 27.08
CA ARG A 3 26.03 33.77 26.11
C ARG A 3 26.39 32.32 26.46
N GLU A 4 27.59 32.07 26.97
CA GLU A 4 28.06 30.71 27.28
C GLU A 4 27.35 30.05 28.48
N HIS A 5 26.76 30.83 29.39
CA HIS A 5 26.00 30.27 30.53
C HIS A 5 24.53 29.95 30.19
N SER A 6 24.05 30.24 28.99
CA SER A 6 22.64 30.02 28.60
C SER A 6 22.40 28.60 28.04
N ALA A 7 23.36 28.07 27.27
CA ALA A 7 23.27 26.75 26.63
C ALA A 7 23.04 25.60 27.63
N SER A 8 23.64 25.73 28.83
CA SER A 8 23.57 24.71 29.88
C SER A 8 22.18 24.55 30.52
N ILE A 9 21.30 25.55 30.43
CA ILE A 9 20.05 25.54 31.21
C ILE A 9 18.93 24.82 30.45
N LEU A 10 18.85 24.96 29.13
CA LEU A 10 17.73 24.43 28.34
C LEU A 10 17.95 23.01 27.81
N LEU A 11 19.20 22.61 27.57
CA LEU A 11 19.53 21.29 27.03
C LEU A 11 18.95 20.11 27.84
N PRO A 12 18.95 20.12 29.20
CA PRO A 12 18.34 19.04 29.99
C PRO A 12 16.81 18.93 29.83
N TYR A 13 16.15 19.95 29.29
CA TYR A 13 14.70 20.00 29.11
C TYR A 13 14.26 19.86 27.66
N ILE A 14 15.19 19.54 26.76
CA ILE A 14 14.93 19.51 25.32
C ILE A 14 13.85 18.49 24.95
N ASP A 15 13.84 17.32 25.61
CA ASP A 15 12.82 16.27 25.45
C ASP A 15 11.41 16.71 25.90
N PHE A 16 11.30 17.84 26.60
CA PHE A 16 10.01 18.40 27.00
C PHE A 16 9.37 19.26 25.89
N LEU A 17 10.15 19.71 24.89
CA LEU A 17 9.67 20.53 23.78
C LEU A 17 8.58 19.83 22.95
N PRO A 18 8.73 18.55 22.52
CA PRO A 18 7.67 17.85 21.80
C PRO A 18 6.38 17.71 22.61
N TRP A 19 6.50 17.55 23.94
CA TRP A 19 5.33 17.49 24.83
C TRP A 19 4.63 18.85 24.91
N LEU A 20 5.39 19.94 25.11
CA LEU A 20 4.86 21.31 25.15
C LEU A 20 4.12 21.67 23.85
N ALA A 21 4.71 21.34 22.70
CA ALA A 21 4.11 21.57 21.40
C ALA A 21 2.77 20.82 21.23
N ARG A 22 2.65 19.59 21.76
CA ARG A 22 1.41 18.80 21.71
C ARG A 22 0.29 19.37 22.59
N GLN A 23 0.60 20.06 23.69
CA GLN A 23 -0.40 20.67 24.57
C GLN A 23 -0.99 21.96 23.98
N SER A 24 -0.29 22.60 23.04
CA SER A 24 -0.80 23.73 22.27
C SER A 24 -1.84 23.23 21.26
N ARG A 25 -3.12 23.25 21.65
CA ARG A 25 -4.23 22.64 20.88
C ARG A 25 -4.50 23.25 19.49
N THR A 26 -3.86 24.36 19.11
CA THR A 26 -3.99 24.99 17.78
C THR A 26 -2.93 26.07 17.65
N ASN A 27 -2.15 26.06 16.56
CA ASN A 27 -1.09 27.01 16.19
C ASN A 27 -0.05 27.26 17.29
N ARG A 28 1.23 26.92 17.02
CA ARG A 28 2.31 27.05 18.01
C ARG A 28 2.22 28.42 18.69
N SER A 29 1.97 28.42 20.00
CA SER A 29 1.86 29.67 20.75
C SER A 29 3.15 30.47 20.54
N PRO A 30 3.11 31.80 20.34
CA PRO A 30 4.31 32.63 20.21
C PRO A 30 5.35 32.37 21.30
N PHE A 31 4.88 32.01 22.50
CA PHE A 31 5.72 31.61 23.63
C PHE A 31 6.52 30.33 23.37
N ILE A 32 5.91 29.29 22.79
CA ILE A 32 6.59 28.03 22.47
C ILE A 32 7.64 28.28 21.38
N SER A 33 7.29 29.02 20.33
CA SER A 33 8.24 29.39 19.26
C SER A 33 9.42 30.23 19.77
N GLU A 34 9.22 31.05 20.81
CA GLU A 34 10.30 31.81 21.44
C GLU A 34 11.26 30.88 22.22
N ILE A 35 10.72 29.91 22.98
CA ILE A 35 11.53 28.90 23.66
C ILE A 35 12.32 28.07 22.65
N GLU A 36 11.67 27.58 21.60
CA GLU A 36 12.24 26.81 20.49
C GLU A 36 13.41 27.57 19.85
N ARG A 37 13.19 28.82 19.44
CA ARG A 37 14.23 29.67 18.84
C ARG A 37 15.39 29.91 19.80
N LYS A 38 15.11 30.17 21.08
CA LYS A 38 16.15 30.40 22.09
C LYS A 38 16.96 29.13 22.36
N CYS A 39 16.31 27.97 22.40
CA CYS A 39 16.98 26.67 22.55
C CYS A 39 17.99 26.44 21.42
N ILE A 40 17.59 26.65 20.16
CA ILE A 40 18.49 26.51 19.00
C ILE A 40 19.61 27.55 19.03
N ALA A 41 19.29 28.81 19.32
CA ALA A 41 20.29 29.88 19.37
C ALA A 41 21.34 29.66 20.47
N ASP A 42 20.95 29.06 21.60
CA ASP A 42 21.84 28.82 22.74
C ASP A 42 22.62 27.50 22.59
N CYS A 43 22.02 26.43 22.06
CA CYS A 43 22.63 25.09 22.01
C CYS A 43 23.28 24.75 20.65
N GLY A 44 22.80 25.37 19.56
CA GLY A 44 23.17 25.03 18.19
C GLY A 44 22.33 23.88 17.60
N PRO A 45 22.11 23.85 16.27
CA PRO A 45 21.29 22.84 15.59
C PRO A 45 21.74 21.39 15.83
N HIS A 46 23.04 21.11 15.70
CA HIS A 46 23.59 19.77 15.88
C HIS A 46 23.41 19.26 17.31
N THR A 47 23.71 20.07 18.32
CA THR A 47 23.53 19.68 19.72
C THR A 47 22.06 19.37 20.05
N VAL A 48 21.13 20.18 19.50
CA VAL A 48 19.69 19.94 19.63
C VAL A 48 19.28 18.62 18.99
N TRP A 49 19.84 18.32 17.82
CA TRP A 49 19.58 17.08 17.10
C TRP A 49 20.16 15.85 17.80
N GLU A 50 21.42 15.89 18.26
CA GLU A 50 22.07 14.80 18.97
C GLU A 50 21.37 14.46 20.29
N ALA A 51 20.78 15.47 20.95
CA ALA A 51 20.02 15.29 22.17
C ALA A 51 18.58 14.81 21.92
N ALA A 52 18.11 14.78 20.67
CA ALA A 52 16.74 14.43 20.35
C ALA A 52 16.45 12.94 20.57
N HIS A 53 15.37 12.64 21.30
CA HIS A 53 14.88 11.27 21.41
C HIS A 53 14.46 10.69 20.05
N PRO A 54 14.77 9.41 19.73
CA PRO A 54 14.45 8.77 18.45
C PRO A 54 12.97 8.85 18.01
N ASP A 55 12.06 8.88 18.98
CA ASP A 55 10.61 8.98 18.75
C ASP A 55 10.14 10.39 18.36
N ASP A 56 10.95 11.41 18.68
CA ASP A 56 10.63 12.82 18.45
C ASP A 56 11.48 13.45 17.33
N LEU A 57 12.29 12.66 16.61
CA LEU A 57 13.16 13.15 15.52
C LEU A 57 12.41 13.96 14.47
N ARG A 58 11.16 13.62 14.17
CA ARG A 58 10.33 14.42 13.25
C ARG A 58 10.11 15.84 13.79
N TYR A 59 9.77 15.97 15.07
CA TYR A 59 9.54 17.27 15.69
C TYR A 59 10.82 18.10 15.65
N PHE A 60 11.96 17.52 16.02
CA PHE A 60 13.24 18.20 16.01
C PHE A 60 13.71 18.56 14.61
N ALA A 61 13.51 17.70 13.61
CA ALA A 61 13.82 18.04 12.22
C ALA A 61 13.02 19.26 11.74
N GLU A 62 11.70 19.31 12.00
CA GLU A 62 10.86 20.45 11.63
C GLU A 62 11.22 21.72 12.42
N LEU A 63 11.53 21.58 13.71
CA LEU A 63 11.99 22.66 14.57
C LEU A 63 13.30 23.28 14.04
N LEU A 64 14.28 22.43 13.72
CA LEU A 64 15.55 22.87 13.15
C LEU A 64 15.37 23.46 11.75
N ALA A 65 14.43 22.94 10.95
CA ALA A 65 14.17 23.51 9.64
C ALA A 65 13.53 24.91 9.71
N GLU A 66 12.75 25.19 10.75
CA GLU A 66 12.07 26.47 10.93
C GLU A 66 12.96 27.56 11.55
N HIS A 67 13.93 27.16 12.37
CA HIS A 67 14.64 28.08 13.26
C HIS A 67 16.17 27.91 13.25
N GLY A 68 16.69 26.82 12.68
CA GLY A 68 18.12 26.54 12.56
C GLY A 68 18.69 26.94 11.20
N ASP A 69 19.97 27.29 11.21
CA ASP A 69 20.77 27.35 9.99
C ASP A 69 21.28 25.92 9.72
N ILE A 70 20.75 25.27 8.68
CA ILE A 70 21.07 23.88 8.33
C ILE A 70 22.12 23.92 7.23
N ASP A 71 23.33 23.46 7.55
CA ASP A 71 24.41 23.32 6.59
C ASP A 71 24.28 22.04 5.74
N GLU A 72 25.20 21.87 4.78
CA GLU A 72 25.20 20.72 3.87
C GLU A 72 25.32 19.38 4.62
N GLU A 73 26.19 19.32 5.63
CA GLU A 73 26.46 18.10 6.39
C GLU A 73 25.21 17.65 7.14
N PHE A 74 24.53 18.60 7.80
CA PHE A 74 23.30 18.32 8.51
C PHE A 74 22.13 18.02 7.57
N ALA A 75 22.01 18.74 6.44
CA ALA A 75 21.03 18.42 5.41
C ALA A 75 21.21 16.99 4.87
N ARG A 76 22.46 16.55 4.67
CA ARG A 76 22.80 15.17 4.29
C ARG A 76 22.39 14.17 5.36
N GLU A 77 22.65 14.46 6.63
CA GLU A 77 22.24 13.60 7.75
C GLU A 77 20.71 13.40 7.78
N LEU A 78 19.96 14.51 7.71
CA LEU A 78 18.49 14.47 7.66
C LEU A 78 18.00 13.65 6.45
N LEU A 79 18.60 13.87 5.28
CA LEU A 79 18.23 13.20 4.02
C LEU A 79 18.43 11.68 4.09
N LEU A 80 19.50 11.23 4.75
CA LEU A 80 19.86 9.82 4.96
C LEU A 80 19.06 9.14 6.07
N SER A 81 18.24 9.89 6.81
CA SER A 81 17.45 9.33 7.90
C SER A 81 16.58 8.16 7.43
N PRO A 82 16.50 7.06 8.19
CA PRO A 82 15.61 5.94 7.88
C PRO A 82 14.13 6.29 8.10
N GLN A 83 13.82 7.44 8.71
CA GLN A 83 12.45 7.90 8.92
C GLN A 83 12.00 8.78 7.72
N PRO A 84 10.92 8.41 7.00
CA PRO A 84 10.46 9.15 5.82
C PRO A 84 10.20 10.64 6.09
N GLN A 85 9.69 10.96 7.29
CA GLN A 85 9.33 12.32 7.67
C GLN A 85 10.58 13.18 7.89
N VAL A 86 11.63 12.63 8.48
CA VAL A 86 12.92 13.32 8.66
C VAL A 86 13.64 13.49 7.32
N SER A 87 13.71 12.42 6.50
CA SER A 87 14.27 12.49 5.15
C SER A 87 13.59 13.56 4.29
N SER A 88 12.26 13.72 4.43
CA SER A 88 11.52 14.76 3.72
C SER A 88 11.87 16.19 4.14
N VAL A 89 12.35 16.40 5.38
CA VAL A 89 12.85 17.70 5.84
C VAL A 89 14.19 18.00 5.18
N GLY A 90 15.15 17.07 5.23
CA GLY A 90 16.43 17.21 4.55
C GLY A 90 16.28 17.47 3.04
N ALA A 91 15.28 16.85 2.42
CA ALA A 91 14.98 17.03 1.00
C ALA A 91 14.60 18.48 0.62
N ARG A 92 14.08 19.28 1.55
CA ARG A 92 13.74 20.71 1.30
C ARG A 92 14.98 21.57 1.05
N TYR A 93 16.14 21.11 1.49
CA TYR A 93 17.41 21.83 1.38
C TYR A 93 18.18 21.50 0.09
N LEU A 94 17.68 20.58 -0.75
CA LEU A 94 18.35 20.15 -1.97
C LEU A 94 18.57 21.29 -2.98
N SER A 95 17.68 22.28 -3.05
CA SER A 95 17.86 23.43 -3.94
C SER A 95 19.01 24.34 -3.51
N ALA A 96 19.30 24.40 -2.20
CA ALA A 96 20.44 25.14 -1.65
C ALA A 96 21.74 24.31 -1.64
N ASN A 97 21.62 22.98 -1.78
CA ASN A 97 22.70 21.99 -1.66
C ASN A 97 22.70 21.05 -2.90
N PRO A 98 23.05 21.54 -4.11
CA PRO A 98 22.86 20.79 -5.36
C PRO A 98 23.64 19.47 -5.43
N GLU A 99 24.76 19.37 -4.72
CA GLU A 99 25.57 18.16 -4.58
C GLU A 99 24.82 17.01 -3.88
N LEU A 100 23.79 17.30 -3.10
CA LEU A 100 22.93 16.32 -2.45
C LEU A 100 21.79 15.80 -3.35
N ILE A 101 21.53 16.42 -4.50
CA ILE A 101 20.40 16.05 -5.37
C ILE A 101 20.47 14.57 -5.78
N SER A 102 21.64 14.10 -6.22
CA SER A 102 21.82 12.71 -6.62
C SER A 102 21.52 11.72 -5.49
N LEU A 103 21.81 12.10 -4.24
CA LEU A 103 21.47 11.31 -3.07
C LEU A 103 19.96 11.30 -2.84
N GLY A 104 19.30 12.45 -2.96
CA GLY A 104 17.84 12.57 -2.84
C GLY A 104 17.08 11.73 -3.88
N LEU A 105 17.58 11.68 -5.13
CA LEU A 105 17.02 10.86 -6.21
C LEU A 105 17.09 9.35 -5.92
N GLN A 106 18.05 8.90 -5.12
CA GLN A 106 18.24 7.49 -4.76
C GLN A 106 17.45 7.08 -3.50
N SER A 107 16.73 8.01 -2.87
CA SER A 107 16.00 7.73 -1.63
C SER A 107 14.97 6.62 -1.80
N GLY A 108 14.81 5.79 -0.77
CA GLY A 108 13.72 4.82 -0.70
C GLY A 108 12.33 5.46 -0.64
N PHE A 109 12.24 6.75 -0.31
CA PHE A 109 10.98 7.46 -0.12
C PHE A 109 10.61 8.31 -1.34
N ALA A 110 9.41 8.09 -1.88
CA ALA A 110 8.92 8.81 -3.05
C ALA A 110 8.82 10.34 -2.80
N GLY A 111 8.51 10.77 -1.57
CA GLY A 111 8.46 12.19 -1.21
C GLY A 111 9.82 12.86 -1.34
N THR A 112 10.88 12.23 -0.81
CA THR A 112 12.26 12.71 -0.95
C THR A 112 12.70 12.78 -2.41
N ARG A 113 12.41 11.73 -3.20
CA ARG A 113 12.73 11.73 -4.64
C ARG A 113 11.98 12.82 -5.40
N LEU A 114 10.74 13.12 -5.03
CA LEU A 114 9.96 14.21 -5.61
C LEU A 114 10.63 15.56 -5.39
N PHE A 115 11.05 15.87 -4.15
CA PHE A 115 11.81 17.08 -3.85
C PHE A 115 13.13 17.14 -4.64
N ALA A 116 13.83 16.02 -4.76
CA ALA A 116 15.06 15.96 -5.54
C ALA A 116 14.84 16.20 -7.05
N VAL A 117 13.76 15.67 -7.61
CA VAL A 117 13.34 15.97 -9.00
C VAL A 117 13.02 17.45 -9.17
N SER A 118 12.32 18.06 -8.21
CA SER A 118 12.00 19.49 -8.24
C SER A 118 13.26 20.37 -8.17
N ALA A 119 14.13 20.11 -7.20
CA ALA A 119 15.40 20.85 -7.06
C ALA A 119 16.26 20.72 -8.32
N LEU A 120 16.35 19.51 -8.89
CA LEU A 120 17.09 19.27 -10.12
C LEU A 120 16.49 20.04 -11.30
N GLY A 121 15.18 19.96 -11.52
CA GLY A 121 14.51 20.66 -12.61
C GLY A 121 14.53 22.19 -12.49
N GLU A 122 14.53 22.71 -11.27
CA GLU A 122 14.63 24.15 -11.01
C GLU A 122 16.03 24.72 -11.27
N SER A 123 17.07 23.90 -11.17
CA SER A 123 18.46 24.28 -11.46
C SER A 123 18.75 24.58 -12.95
N ARG A 124 17.74 24.50 -13.83
CA ARG A 124 17.81 24.79 -15.28
C ARG A 124 18.82 23.92 -16.04
N ILE A 125 18.81 22.63 -15.74
CA ILE A 125 19.56 21.61 -16.48
C ILE A 125 19.13 21.49 -17.95
N ALA A 126 19.97 20.86 -18.76
CA ALA A 126 19.65 20.50 -20.14
C ALA A 126 18.45 19.53 -20.19
N GLY A 127 17.67 19.62 -21.28
CA GLY A 127 16.47 18.80 -21.48
C GLY A 127 16.73 17.30 -21.61
N ASP A 128 17.98 16.88 -21.71
CA ASP A 128 18.42 15.50 -21.80
C ASP A 128 19.19 15.02 -20.56
N ASP A 129 19.04 15.68 -19.41
CA ASP A 129 19.73 15.26 -18.19
C ASP A 129 19.37 13.79 -17.83
N PRO A 130 20.35 12.87 -17.82
CA PRO A 130 20.10 11.45 -17.65
C PRO A 130 19.50 11.12 -16.27
N ARG A 131 19.70 11.98 -15.27
CA ARG A 131 19.12 11.81 -13.94
C ARG A 131 17.62 12.02 -14.00
N LEU A 132 17.13 13.09 -14.63
CA LEU A 132 15.69 13.31 -14.81
C LEU A 132 15.05 12.28 -15.74
N ILE A 133 15.74 11.91 -16.84
CA ILE A 133 15.28 10.83 -17.72
C ILE A 133 15.10 9.53 -16.94
N GLY A 134 16.02 9.19 -16.03
CA GLY A 134 15.86 8.02 -15.16
C GLY A 134 14.59 8.07 -14.30
N MET A 135 14.17 9.25 -13.88
CA MET A 135 13.00 9.45 -13.01
C MET A 135 11.65 9.36 -13.74
N ILE A 136 11.62 9.41 -15.08
CA ILE A 136 10.36 9.23 -15.81
C ILE A 136 9.78 7.82 -15.62
N SER A 137 10.60 6.86 -15.20
CA SER A 137 10.19 5.49 -14.86
C SER A 137 10.27 5.17 -13.38
N ASP A 138 10.18 6.20 -12.51
CA ASP A 138 10.05 6.00 -11.07
C ASP A 138 8.81 5.14 -10.73
N PRO A 139 8.84 4.31 -9.67
CA PRO A 139 7.65 3.59 -9.21
C PRO A 139 6.45 4.49 -8.84
N SER A 140 6.70 5.70 -8.36
CA SER A 140 5.69 6.69 -7.95
C SER A 140 5.19 7.50 -9.15
N SER A 141 3.87 7.53 -9.35
CA SER A 141 3.25 8.34 -10.42
C SER A 141 3.52 9.83 -10.27
N THR A 142 3.56 10.35 -9.04
CA THR A 142 3.83 11.77 -8.79
C THR A 142 5.27 12.15 -9.17
N VAL A 143 6.23 11.27 -8.90
CA VAL A 143 7.63 11.49 -9.26
C VAL A 143 7.81 11.43 -10.78
N ARG A 144 7.19 10.46 -11.46
CA ARG A 144 7.17 10.40 -12.94
C ARG A 144 6.59 11.67 -13.54
N ALA A 145 5.44 12.12 -13.03
CA ALA A 145 4.77 13.32 -13.52
C ALA A 145 5.64 14.57 -13.34
N ALA A 146 6.29 14.73 -12.18
CA ALA A 146 7.22 15.82 -11.93
C ALA A 146 8.44 15.78 -12.87
N ALA A 147 9.04 14.60 -13.07
CA ALA A 147 10.15 14.44 -13.98
C ALA A 147 9.78 14.83 -15.42
N ARG A 148 8.62 14.35 -15.91
CA ARG A 148 8.08 14.73 -17.22
C ARG A 148 7.84 16.24 -17.33
N PHE A 149 7.25 16.86 -16.31
CA PHE A 149 7.00 18.30 -16.29
C PHE A 149 8.29 19.12 -16.46
N TYR A 150 9.35 18.79 -15.71
CA TYR A 150 10.61 19.53 -15.82
C TYR A 150 11.37 19.24 -17.13
N LEU A 151 11.30 18.01 -17.65
CA LEU A 151 11.86 17.66 -18.96
C LEU A 151 11.14 18.39 -20.10
N GLU A 152 9.80 18.45 -20.07
CA GLU A 152 8.98 19.19 -21.04
C GLU A 152 9.32 20.68 -21.02
N LYS A 153 9.46 21.27 -19.83
CA LYS A 153 9.91 22.67 -19.67
C LYS A 153 11.32 22.90 -20.24
N ALA A 154 12.17 21.88 -20.23
CA ALA A 154 13.51 21.91 -20.80
C ALA A 154 13.55 21.50 -22.29
N GLY A 155 12.40 21.28 -22.93
CA GLY A 155 12.25 21.03 -24.36
C GLY A 155 12.23 19.56 -24.78
N TYR A 156 12.22 18.62 -23.82
CA TYR A 156 12.16 17.19 -24.09
C TYR A 156 10.71 16.69 -24.09
N ASN A 157 10.29 16.05 -25.19
CA ASN A 157 8.90 15.64 -25.39
C ASN A 157 8.72 14.17 -25.84
N ASP A 158 9.80 13.41 -26.03
CA ASP A 158 9.73 12.06 -26.59
C ASP A 158 9.54 10.96 -25.54
N PHE A 159 8.58 11.17 -24.63
CA PHE A 159 8.33 10.28 -23.50
C PHE A 159 7.88 8.88 -23.94
N VAL A 160 7.03 8.81 -24.97
CA VAL A 160 6.49 7.52 -25.46
C VAL A 160 7.62 6.64 -26.01
N ALA A 161 8.51 7.18 -26.84
CA ALA A 161 9.63 6.40 -27.36
C ALA A 161 10.57 5.96 -26.24
N SER A 162 10.88 6.84 -25.29
CA SER A 162 11.73 6.47 -24.14
C SER A 162 11.11 5.40 -23.24
N TYR A 163 9.79 5.41 -23.03
CA TYR A 163 9.14 4.31 -22.32
C TYR A 163 9.20 3.00 -23.10
N ARG A 164 8.95 3.02 -24.42
CA ARG A 164 9.06 1.83 -25.27
C ARG A 164 10.48 1.26 -25.25
N GLU A 165 11.48 2.11 -25.36
CA GLU A 165 12.90 1.73 -25.28
C GLU A 165 13.23 1.10 -23.91
N GLN A 166 12.82 1.74 -22.81
CA GLN A 166 13.07 1.21 -21.47
C GLN A 166 12.36 -0.13 -21.21
N ILE A 167 11.17 -0.32 -21.78
CA ILE A 167 10.46 -1.61 -21.74
C ILE A 167 11.25 -2.65 -22.52
N ALA A 168 11.65 -2.35 -23.77
CA ALA A 168 12.39 -3.26 -24.64
C ALA A 168 13.74 -3.68 -24.07
N HIS A 169 14.45 -2.76 -23.41
CA HIS A 169 15.80 -2.99 -22.87
C HIS A 169 15.82 -3.35 -21.37
N GLY A 170 14.67 -3.42 -20.69
CA GLY A 170 14.57 -3.88 -19.31
C GLY A 170 15.36 -3.04 -18.29
N ILE A 171 15.54 -1.74 -18.54
CA ILE A 171 16.51 -0.88 -17.82
C ILE A 171 16.20 -0.71 -16.32
N GLN A 172 15.01 -1.10 -15.86
CA GLN A 172 14.69 -1.24 -14.44
C GLN A 172 14.54 -2.73 -14.08
N LYS A 173 15.08 -3.15 -12.92
CA LYS A 173 15.03 -4.54 -12.40
C LYS A 173 13.64 -5.20 -12.44
N ASP A 174 12.57 -4.43 -12.63
CA ASP A 174 11.21 -4.92 -12.81
C ASP A 174 10.37 -4.23 -13.92
N GLY A 175 10.88 -3.22 -14.63
CA GLY A 175 10.17 -2.54 -15.75
C GLY A 175 8.84 -1.84 -15.42
N ARG A 176 8.37 -1.84 -14.16
CA ARG A 176 7.00 -1.43 -13.80
C ARG A 176 6.73 0.05 -14.03
N GLY A 177 7.69 0.89 -13.65
CA GLY A 177 7.56 2.34 -13.78
C GLY A 177 7.44 2.76 -15.24
N ALA A 178 8.19 2.11 -16.15
CA ALA A 178 8.10 2.35 -17.58
C ALA A 178 6.76 1.89 -18.16
N ILE A 179 6.25 0.70 -17.78
CA ILE A 179 4.92 0.21 -18.20
C ILE A 179 3.81 1.17 -17.76
N LEU A 180 3.85 1.63 -16.50
CA LEU A 180 2.85 2.56 -15.98
C LEU A 180 3.00 3.96 -16.58
N GLY A 181 4.23 4.41 -16.82
CA GLY A 181 4.53 5.66 -17.51
C GLY A 181 4.01 5.66 -18.94
N LEU A 182 4.21 4.58 -19.70
CA LEU A 182 3.65 4.42 -21.04
C LEU A 182 2.12 4.50 -21.01
N ALA A 183 1.47 3.90 -20.01
CA ALA A 183 0.02 4.03 -19.86
C ALA A 183 -0.46 5.45 -19.49
N GLU A 184 0.43 6.34 -19.04
CA GLU A 184 0.09 7.72 -18.71
C GLU A 184 0.08 8.66 -19.90
N VAL A 185 0.91 8.39 -20.91
CA VAL A 185 1.11 9.29 -22.06
C VAL A 185 0.94 8.63 -23.43
N GLY A 186 0.96 7.30 -23.47
CA GLY A 186 0.81 6.50 -24.68
C GLY A 186 -0.64 6.36 -25.12
N SER A 187 -0.84 5.53 -26.12
CA SER A 187 -2.13 5.31 -26.79
C SER A 187 -2.51 3.83 -26.81
N ALA A 188 -3.66 3.53 -27.39
CA ALA A 188 -4.17 2.16 -27.44
C ALA A 188 -3.23 1.21 -28.23
N GLU A 189 -2.44 1.75 -29.17
CA GLU A 189 -1.41 1.02 -29.94
C GLU A 189 -0.28 0.48 -29.04
N ASP A 190 -0.03 1.09 -27.89
CA ASP A 190 1.02 0.66 -26.95
C ASP A 190 0.67 -0.62 -26.18
N VAL A 191 -0.59 -1.06 -26.26
CA VAL A 191 -1.05 -2.30 -25.62
C VAL A 191 -0.24 -3.50 -26.08
N ASP A 192 0.16 -3.56 -27.35
CA ASP A 192 0.90 -4.70 -27.89
C ASP A 192 2.32 -4.79 -27.31
N VAL A 193 2.92 -3.65 -26.97
CA VAL A 193 4.21 -3.57 -26.26
C VAL A 193 4.07 -4.04 -24.81
N ILE A 194 2.95 -3.75 -24.16
CA ILE A 194 2.71 -4.05 -22.74
C ILE A 194 2.19 -5.48 -22.52
N ARG A 195 1.40 -6.02 -23.45
CA ARG A 195 0.70 -7.31 -23.35
C ARG A 195 1.59 -8.49 -22.93
N PRO A 196 2.82 -8.66 -23.44
CA PRO A 196 3.71 -9.75 -22.99
C PRO A 196 3.96 -9.77 -21.47
N TYR A 197 3.91 -8.62 -20.81
CA TYR A 197 4.17 -8.49 -19.38
C TYR A 197 3.02 -9.02 -18.49
N LEU A 198 1.85 -9.34 -19.05
CA LEU A 198 0.80 -10.08 -18.35
C LEU A 198 1.24 -11.51 -17.97
N ALA A 199 2.23 -12.07 -18.67
CA ALA A 199 2.81 -13.39 -18.39
C ALA A 199 4.08 -13.34 -17.53
N HIS A 200 4.53 -12.16 -17.11
CA HIS A 200 5.78 -11.98 -16.37
C HIS A 200 5.79 -12.76 -15.04
N THR A 201 6.95 -13.27 -14.60
CA THR A 201 7.07 -14.10 -13.38
C THR A 201 6.75 -13.33 -12.10
N ASN A 202 7.20 -12.07 -12.01
CA ASN A 202 6.89 -11.17 -10.91
C ASN A 202 5.45 -10.64 -11.00
N ARG A 203 4.64 -10.89 -9.95
CA ARG A 203 3.24 -10.43 -9.85
C ARG A 203 3.09 -8.91 -9.97
N GLN A 204 4.00 -8.14 -9.40
CA GLN A 204 3.91 -6.68 -9.42
C GLN A 204 4.04 -6.12 -10.85
N VAL A 205 4.78 -6.82 -11.71
CA VAL A 205 4.91 -6.49 -13.13
C VAL A 205 3.63 -6.83 -13.89
N ARG A 206 3.05 -8.01 -13.65
CA ARG A 206 1.75 -8.37 -14.22
C ARG A 206 0.63 -7.40 -13.81
N ASP A 207 0.61 -7.01 -12.53
CA ASP A 207 -0.36 -6.04 -12.02
C ASP A 207 -0.17 -4.65 -12.67
N ALA A 208 1.07 -4.24 -12.93
CA ALA A 208 1.37 -3.01 -13.66
C ALA A 208 0.89 -3.09 -15.12
N ALA A 209 1.17 -4.19 -15.81
CA ALA A 209 0.70 -4.43 -17.19
C ALA A 209 -0.82 -4.45 -17.27
N PHE A 210 -1.49 -5.12 -16.33
CA PHE A 210 -2.96 -5.14 -16.26
C PHE A 210 -3.53 -3.73 -16.09
N LYS A 211 -3.00 -2.93 -15.15
CA LYS A 211 -3.43 -1.54 -14.94
C LYS A 211 -3.20 -0.69 -16.18
N ALA A 212 -2.06 -0.87 -16.84
CA ALA A 212 -1.68 -0.15 -18.03
C ALA A 212 -2.64 -0.45 -19.20
N ILE A 213 -2.89 -1.73 -19.50
CA ILE A 213 -3.83 -2.14 -20.55
C ILE A 213 -5.25 -1.70 -20.21
N ARG A 214 -5.68 -1.82 -18.95
CA ARG A 214 -7.00 -1.32 -18.50
C ARG A 214 -7.16 0.17 -18.78
N LYS A 215 -6.10 0.96 -18.66
CA LYS A 215 -6.13 2.40 -18.93
C LYS A 215 -6.12 2.72 -20.44
N LEU A 216 -5.37 1.97 -21.24
CA LEU A 216 -5.19 2.25 -22.66
C LEU A 216 -6.26 1.62 -23.57
N ARG A 217 -6.69 0.39 -23.28
CA ARG A 217 -7.64 -0.41 -24.07
C ARG A 217 -8.33 -1.48 -23.21
N PRO A 218 -9.20 -1.09 -22.27
CA PRO A 218 -9.79 -1.98 -21.27
C PRO A 218 -10.57 -3.16 -21.86
N GLU A 219 -11.28 -2.97 -22.98
CA GLU A 219 -12.05 -4.00 -23.67
C GLU A 219 -11.19 -5.19 -24.09
N SER A 220 -9.90 -4.96 -24.37
CA SER A 220 -8.98 -6.02 -24.75
C SER A 220 -8.64 -6.99 -23.60
N LEU A 221 -8.90 -6.61 -22.35
CA LEU A 221 -8.69 -7.47 -21.19
C LEU A 221 -9.83 -8.47 -20.98
N VAL A 222 -11.02 -8.24 -21.55
CA VAL A 222 -12.17 -9.13 -21.34
C VAL A 222 -11.84 -10.55 -21.83
N SER A 223 -11.20 -10.67 -22.99
CA SER A 223 -10.75 -11.96 -23.53
C SER A 223 -9.57 -12.57 -22.78
N ASP A 224 -8.71 -11.75 -22.17
CA ASP A 224 -7.54 -12.24 -21.42
C ASP A 224 -7.92 -12.74 -20.02
N LEU A 225 -8.98 -12.17 -19.44
CA LEU A 225 -9.31 -12.29 -18.03
C LEU A 225 -9.37 -13.74 -17.52
N PRO A 226 -9.98 -14.71 -18.24
CA PRO A 226 -10.02 -16.10 -17.81
C PRO A 226 -8.64 -16.70 -17.51
N ASN A 227 -7.61 -16.30 -18.26
CA ASN A 227 -6.23 -16.78 -18.10
C ASN A 227 -5.43 -16.00 -17.05
N LEU A 228 -5.93 -14.83 -16.64
CA LEU A 228 -5.31 -13.96 -15.63
C LEU A 228 -5.81 -14.25 -14.21
N LEU A 229 -6.90 -15.02 -14.08
CA LEU A 229 -7.48 -15.36 -12.78
C LEU A 229 -6.47 -16.05 -11.87
N GLY A 230 -6.33 -15.52 -10.66
CA GLY A 230 -5.35 -16.00 -9.66
C GLY A 230 -3.88 -15.67 -9.97
N ARG A 231 -3.57 -15.10 -11.14
CA ARG A 231 -2.22 -14.58 -11.49
C ARG A 231 -2.08 -13.10 -11.20
N ILE A 232 -3.18 -12.35 -11.33
CA ILE A 232 -3.31 -10.92 -11.02
C ILE A 232 -3.88 -10.73 -9.61
N SER A 233 -3.58 -9.58 -9.00
CA SER A 233 -4.19 -9.15 -7.75
C SER A 233 -5.73 -9.22 -7.79
N PRO A 234 -6.40 -9.90 -6.83
CA PRO A 234 -7.85 -10.03 -6.83
C PRO A 234 -8.60 -8.69 -6.86
N ASN A 235 -8.12 -7.68 -6.13
CA ASN A 235 -8.75 -6.36 -6.10
C ASN A 235 -8.76 -5.67 -7.48
N LEU A 236 -7.76 -5.93 -8.32
CA LEU A 236 -7.73 -5.36 -9.68
C LEU A 236 -8.75 -6.05 -10.58
N ILE A 237 -8.87 -7.38 -10.48
CA ILE A 237 -9.87 -8.14 -11.24
C ILE A 237 -11.28 -7.76 -10.80
N VAL A 238 -11.54 -7.66 -9.49
CA VAL A 238 -12.85 -7.25 -8.95
C VAL A 238 -13.22 -5.85 -9.42
N SER A 239 -12.30 -4.89 -9.30
CA SER A 239 -12.54 -3.52 -9.75
C SER A 239 -12.75 -3.43 -11.27
N PHE A 240 -12.14 -4.30 -12.06
CA PHE A 240 -12.39 -4.37 -13.49
C PHE A 240 -13.75 -5.03 -13.78
N ALA A 241 -14.08 -6.13 -13.12
CA ALA A 241 -15.34 -6.85 -13.30
C ALA A 241 -16.57 -6.01 -12.89
N SER A 242 -16.42 -5.06 -11.96
CA SER A 242 -17.50 -4.11 -11.65
C SER A 242 -17.77 -3.11 -12.78
N GLU A 243 -16.77 -2.78 -13.58
CA GLU A 243 -16.90 -1.91 -14.76
C GLU A 243 -17.31 -2.70 -16.01
N TYR A 244 -16.97 -3.98 -16.07
CA TYR A 244 -17.27 -4.90 -17.17
C TYR A 244 -18.01 -6.16 -16.65
N PRO A 245 -19.31 -6.06 -16.33
CA PRO A 245 -20.10 -7.20 -15.87
C PRO A 245 -20.04 -8.35 -16.87
N GLY A 246 -19.94 -9.59 -16.36
CA GLY A 246 -19.80 -10.80 -17.18
C GLY A 246 -18.39 -11.07 -17.71
N SER A 247 -17.41 -10.21 -17.43
CA SER A 247 -16.00 -10.45 -17.81
C SER A 247 -15.33 -11.58 -17.02
N ILE A 248 -15.81 -11.88 -15.80
CA ILE A 248 -15.39 -13.05 -15.02
C ILE A 248 -16.50 -14.10 -14.99
N PRO A 249 -16.16 -15.40 -14.93
CA PRO A 249 -17.13 -16.46 -14.67
C PRO A 249 -17.85 -16.26 -13.33
N ASP A 250 -18.99 -16.94 -13.15
CA ASP A 250 -19.68 -16.95 -11.88
C ASP A 250 -18.77 -17.46 -10.76
N VAL A 251 -18.96 -16.93 -9.56
CA VAL A 251 -18.09 -17.30 -8.44
C VAL A 251 -18.25 -18.78 -8.08
N GLU A 252 -19.44 -19.36 -8.23
CA GLU A 252 -19.67 -20.79 -8.04
C GLU A 252 -18.92 -21.62 -9.09
N ASP A 253 -18.91 -21.21 -10.36
CA ASP A 253 -18.13 -21.87 -11.41
C ASP A 253 -16.62 -21.84 -11.08
N LEU A 254 -16.14 -20.71 -10.57
CA LEU A 254 -14.74 -20.57 -10.16
C LEU A 254 -14.40 -21.50 -9.00
N LEU A 255 -15.30 -21.64 -8.02
CA LEU A 255 -15.09 -22.51 -6.85
C LEU A 255 -15.13 -24.00 -7.22
N ASN A 256 -15.91 -24.37 -8.22
CA ASN A 256 -16.03 -25.75 -8.72
C ASN A 256 -15.05 -26.07 -9.86
N SER A 257 -14.20 -25.12 -10.24
CA SER A 257 -13.25 -25.29 -11.35
C SER A 257 -12.27 -26.44 -11.09
N PRO A 258 -11.93 -27.27 -12.10
CA PRO A 258 -10.87 -28.28 -11.98
C PRO A 258 -9.49 -27.65 -11.77
N GLU A 259 -9.27 -26.41 -12.21
CA GLU A 259 -8.02 -25.69 -12.01
C GLU A 259 -7.91 -25.11 -10.58
N PRO A 260 -6.89 -25.51 -9.78
CA PRO A 260 -6.74 -25.02 -8.40
C PRO A 260 -6.58 -23.51 -8.29
N THR A 261 -5.95 -22.87 -9.29
CA THR A 261 -5.74 -21.42 -9.29
C THR A 261 -7.05 -20.64 -9.39
N LYS A 262 -8.02 -21.14 -10.18
CA LYS A 262 -9.36 -20.57 -10.31
C LYS A 262 -10.18 -20.79 -9.04
N ARG A 263 -10.12 -21.99 -8.43
CA ARG A 263 -10.75 -22.25 -7.11
C ARG A 263 -10.27 -21.30 -6.04
N ARG A 264 -8.95 -21.14 -5.90
CA ARG A 264 -8.36 -20.16 -4.97
C ARG A 264 -8.83 -18.74 -5.25
N PHE A 265 -9.01 -18.37 -6.50
CA PHE A 265 -9.49 -17.04 -6.88
C PHE A 265 -10.97 -16.85 -6.50
N GLY A 266 -11.84 -17.79 -6.88
CA GLY A 266 -13.26 -17.81 -6.48
C GLY A 266 -13.43 -17.76 -4.95
N PHE A 267 -12.61 -18.51 -4.23
CA PHE A 267 -12.59 -18.51 -2.77
C PHE A 267 -12.29 -17.12 -2.18
N ARG A 268 -11.31 -16.40 -2.75
CA ARG A 268 -11.01 -15.02 -2.31
C ARG A 268 -12.16 -14.06 -2.63
N LEU A 269 -12.85 -14.24 -3.75
CA LEU A 269 -14.03 -13.43 -4.10
C LEU A 269 -15.17 -13.66 -3.10
N MET A 270 -15.47 -14.92 -2.77
CA MET A 270 -16.52 -15.23 -1.80
C MET A 270 -16.22 -14.66 -0.42
N PHE A 271 -14.97 -14.73 0.05
CA PHE A 271 -14.63 -14.25 1.37
C PHE A 271 -14.80 -12.72 1.53
N GLN A 272 -14.76 -11.95 0.43
CA GLN A 272 -15.06 -10.52 0.47
C GLN A 272 -16.54 -10.23 0.78
N ARG A 273 -17.46 -11.18 0.57
CA ARG A 273 -18.92 -11.00 0.77
C ARG A 273 -19.38 -11.08 2.23
N ARG A 274 -18.49 -11.46 3.17
CA ARG A 274 -18.70 -11.39 4.63
C ARG A 274 -20.05 -11.96 5.14
N SER A 275 -20.45 -13.12 4.63
CA SER A 275 -21.71 -13.79 5.01
C SER A 275 -21.48 -15.17 5.62
N TRP A 276 -22.52 -15.79 6.17
CA TRP A 276 -22.49 -17.20 6.59
C TRP A 276 -22.21 -18.14 5.42
N VAL A 277 -22.61 -17.77 4.19
CA VAL A 277 -22.18 -18.45 2.96
C VAL A 277 -20.65 -18.56 2.88
N ALA A 278 -19.88 -17.56 3.34
CA ALA A 278 -18.42 -17.65 3.33
C ALA A 278 -17.90 -18.78 4.23
N LEU A 279 -18.59 -19.11 5.33
CA LEU A 279 -18.21 -20.21 6.22
C LEU A 279 -18.42 -21.58 5.57
N VAL A 280 -19.51 -21.76 4.82
CA VAL A 280 -19.74 -22.97 3.99
C VAL A 280 -18.56 -23.21 3.05
N TRP A 281 -18.13 -22.15 2.35
CA TRP A 281 -17.02 -22.25 1.42
C TRP A 281 -15.66 -22.42 2.10
N ILE A 282 -15.45 -21.85 3.28
CA ILE A 282 -14.27 -22.15 4.12
C ILE A 282 -14.21 -23.65 4.39
N TRP A 283 -15.33 -24.26 4.77
CA TRP A 283 -15.39 -25.69 5.08
C TRP A 283 -15.07 -26.57 3.87
N ARG A 284 -15.67 -26.25 2.72
CA ARG A 284 -15.34 -26.94 1.45
C ARG A 284 -13.86 -26.77 1.09
N ALA A 285 -13.33 -25.56 1.24
CA ALA A 285 -11.94 -25.24 0.88
C ALA A 285 -10.91 -25.88 1.82
N LEU A 286 -11.26 -26.16 3.08
CA LEU A 286 -10.44 -26.94 4.00
C LEU A 286 -10.35 -28.41 3.60
N ALA A 287 -11.37 -28.95 2.93
CA ALA A 287 -11.40 -30.32 2.42
C ALA A 287 -10.86 -30.42 0.98
N ASP A 288 -10.45 -29.30 0.37
CA ASP A 288 -9.99 -29.27 -1.00
C ASP A 288 -8.67 -30.04 -1.16
N GLU A 289 -8.51 -30.77 -2.26
CA GLU A 289 -7.29 -31.48 -2.66
C GLU A 289 -6.07 -30.54 -2.78
N ASP A 290 -6.28 -29.26 -3.08
CA ASP A 290 -5.23 -28.26 -3.21
C ASP A 290 -4.72 -27.75 -1.85
N PRO A 291 -3.47 -28.06 -1.46
CA PRO A 291 -2.93 -27.64 -0.16
C PRO A 291 -2.88 -26.13 0.03
N LYS A 292 -2.68 -25.35 -1.05
CA LYS A 292 -2.62 -23.88 -0.93
C LYS A 292 -4.00 -23.29 -0.67
N LEU A 293 -5.06 -23.91 -1.19
CA LEU A 293 -6.43 -23.52 -0.87
C LEU A 293 -6.78 -23.89 0.57
N ARG A 294 -6.40 -25.08 1.04
CA ARG A 294 -6.55 -25.45 2.45
C ARG A 294 -5.87 -24.46 3.41
N THR A 295 -4.61 -24.10 3.13
CA THR A 295 -3.89 -23.09 3.92
C THR A 295 -4.60 -21.73 3.91
N LEU A 296 -5.07 -21.30 2.74
CA LEU A 296 -5.80 -20.03 2.62
C LEU A 296 -7.11 -20.06 3.42
N ALA A 297 -7.83 -21.18 3.39
CA ALA A 297 -9.06 -21.38 4.14
C ALA A 297 -8.82 -21.37 5.66
N ALA A 298 -7.76 -22.03 6.13
CA ALA A 298 -7.36 -22.02 7.54
C ALA A 298 -6.98 -20.60 8.04
N GLN A 299 -6.34 -19.79 7.19
CA GLN A 299 -6.06 -18.39 7.54
C GLN A 299 -7.32 -17.53 7.58
N GLN A 300 -8.27 -17.76 6.68
CA GLN A 300 -9.51 -17.00 6.64
C GLN A 300 -10.49 -17.42 7.75
N SER A 301 -10.50 -18.70 8.17
CA SER A 301 -11.32 -19.15 9.30
C SER A 301 -10.90 -18.45 10.61
N ALA A 302 -9.61 -18.39 10.90
CA ALA A 302 -9.08 -17.66 12.07
C ALA A 302 -9.49 -16.17 12.05
N ARG A 303 -9.41 -15.51 10.88
CA ARG A 303 -9.85 -14.12 10.73
C ARG A 303 -11.35 -13.94 10.93
N TRP A 304 -12.16 -14.84 10.38
CA TRP A 304 -13.60 -14.80 10.52
C TRP A 304 -14.00 -14.93 12.00
N ILE A 305 -13.42 -15.87 12.73
CA ILE A 305 -13.70 -16.07 14.17
C ILE A 305 -13.26 -14.86 14.99
N ALA A 306 -12.05 -14.34 14.78
CA ALA A 306 -11.56 -13.15 15.50
C ALA A 306 -12.47 -11.92 15.30
N GLN A 307 -13.03 -11.76 14.10
CA GLN A 307 -13.91 -10.63 13.75
C GLN A 307 -15.37 -10.85 14.15
N ARG A 308 -15.81 -12.11 14.36
CA ARG A 308 -17.16 -12.47 14.82
C ARG A 308 -17.52 -11.88 16.17
N SER A 309 -16.54 -11.69 17.06
CA SER A 309 -16.73 -11.00 18.36
C SER A 309 -17.42 -9.63 18.25
N ARG A 310 -17.50 -9.07 17.03
CA ARG A 310 -18.11 -7.76 16.73
C ARG A 310 -19.43 -7.80 15.94
N THR A 311 -19.90 -8.96 15.48
CA THR A 311 -21.15 -9.07 14.66
C THR A 311 -22.02 -10.25 15.09
N VAL A 312 -23.14 -9.96 15.78
CA VAL A 312 -24.19 -10.92 16.17
C VAL A 312 -25.21 -11.05 15.04
N ILE A 313 -24.81 -11.59 13.89
CA ILE A 313 -25.73 -11.85 12.78
C ILE A 313 -25.94 -13.36 12.68
N LEU A 314 -27.18 -13.81 12.85
CA LEU A 314 -27.58 -15.21 12.65
C LEU A 314 -27.68 -15.53 11.15
N PRO A 315 -27.39 -16.77 10.72
CA PRO A 315 -27.62 -17.20 9.34
C PRO A 315 -29.13 -17.20 9.02
N SER A 316 -29.45 -17.14 7.73
CA SER A 316 -30.75 -17.56 7.22
C SER A 316 -30.92 -19.08 7.31
N ASP A 317 -32.16 -19.58 7.21
CA ASP A 317 -32.45 -21.01 7.27
C ASP A 317 -31.79 -21.78 6.11
N ASP A 318 -31.71 -21.19 4.91
CA ASP A 318 -31.05 -21.79 3.75
C ASP A 318 -29.52 -21.86 3.96
N GLU A 319 -28.90 -20.78 4.43
CA GLU A 319 -27.47 -20.77 4.76
C GLU A 319 -27.11 -21.78 5.82
N TRP A 320 -27.95 -21.93 6.85
CA TRP A 320 -27.74 -22.87 7.94
C TRP A 320 -27.90 -24.32 7.49
N ARG A 321 -28.94 -24.62 6.70
CA ARG A 321 -29.13 -25.97 6.11
C ARG A 321 -27.94 -26.36 5.22
N GLU A 322 -27.50 -25.45 4.37
CA GLU A 322 -26.38 -25.71 3.47
C GLU A 322 -25.06 -25.88 4.24
N PHE A 323 -24.84 -25.09 5.30
CA PHE A 323 -23.71 -25.28 6.20
C PHE A 323 -23.72 -26.68 6.83
N LEU A 324 -24.84 -27.10 7.43
CA LEU A 324 -24.93 -28.39 8.09
C LEU A 324 -24.68 -29.55 7.11
N ARG A 325 -25.20 -29.45 5.88
CA ARG A 325 -24.98 -30.44 4.83
C ARG A 325 -23.49 -30.63 4.52
N VAL A 326 -22.76 -29.52 4.35
CA VAL A 326 -21.32 -29.55 4.07
C VAL A 326 -20.51 -30.01 5.28
N TYR A 327 -20.88 -29.55 6.47
CA TYR A 327 -20.25 -29.94 7.73
C TYR A 327 -20.32 -31.46 7.95
N GLN A 328 -21.52 -32.03 7.79
CA GLN A 328 -21.77 -33.47 7.96
C GLN A 328 -21.09 -34.32 6.89
N ALA A 329 -20.90 -33.81 5.68
CA ALA A 329 -20.20 -34.52 4.61
C ALA A 329 -18.69 -34.68 4.87
N HIS A 330 -18.12 -33.92 5.80
CA HIS A 330 -16.69 -33.90 6.08
C HIS A 330 -16.39 -33.94 7.59
N PRO A 331 -16.76 -35.02 8.31
CA PRO A 331 -16.65 -35.10 9.77
C PRO A 331 -15.20 -35.17 10.28
N ASN A 332 -14.25 -35.54 9.41
CA ASN A 332 -12.84 -35.76 9.76
C ASN A 332 -11.91 -34.62 9.30
N LEU A 333 -12.46 -33.43 9.02
CA LEU A 333 -11.66 -32.26 8.69
C LEU A 333 -10.80 -31.87 9.90
N GLU A 334 -9.48 -32.02 9.77
CA GLU A 334 -8.54 -31.59 10.81
C GLU A 334 -8.47 -30.06 10.87
N PHE A 335 -8.95 -29.50 11.98
CA PHE A 335 -8.75 -28.09 12.31
C PHE A 335 -7.49 -27.93 13.15
N PRO A 336 -6.83 -26.76 13.08
CA PRO A 336 -6.05 -26.29 14.20
C PRO A 336 -6.92 -26.36 15.47
N ILE A 337 -6.49 -27.11 16.49
CA ILE A 337 -7.29 -27.50 17.67
C ILE A 337 -8.03 -26.30 18.29
N HIS A 338 -7.38 -25.14 18.36
CA HIS A 338 -7.96 -23.91 18.90
C HIS A 338 -9.17 -23.37 18.11
N LEU A 339 -9.26 -23.62 16.81
CA LEU A 339 -10.41 -23.22 15.99
C LEU A 339 -11.58 -24.20 16.14
N ALA A 340 -11.32 -25.47 16.46
CA ALA A 340 -12.36 -26.49 16.58
C ALA A 340 -13.26 -26.24 17.80
N GLU A 341 -12.68 -25.89 18.94
CA GLU A 341 -13.42 -25.61 20.17
C GLU A 341 -14.29 -24.36 20.03
N GLU A 342 -13.72 -23.27 19.50
CA GLU A 342 -14.48 -22.05 19.22
C GLU A 342 -15.60 -22.32 18.21
N MET A 343 -15.33 -23.09 17.15
CA MET A 343 -16.35 -23.44 16.16
C MET A 343 -17.48 -24.29 16.76
N ASN A 344 -17.18 -25.28 17.59
CA ASN A 344 -18.21 -26.09 18.24
C ASN A 344 -19.11 -25.25 19.14
N GLY A 345 -18.55 -24.32 19.91
CA GLY A 345 -19.33 -23.38 20.71
C GLY A 345 -20.22 -22.47 19.85
N ILE A 346 -19.70 -22.04 18.69
CA ILE A 346 -20.44 -21.27 17.69
C ILE A 346 -21.64 -22.07 17.15
N LEU A 347 -21.43 -23.33 16.77
CA LEU A 347 -22.46 -24.17 16.17
C LEU A 347 -23.56 -24.52 17.16
N ALA A 348 -23.20 -24.80 18.42
CA ALA A 348 -24.18 -25.01 19.49
C ALA A 348 -25.05 -23.76 19.70
N TRP A 349 -24.42 -22.58 19.84
CA TRP A 349 -25.14 -21.33 20.04
C TRP A 349 -26.08 -20.98 18.88
N VAL A 350 -25.64 -21.16 17.62
CA VAL A 350 -26.51 -20.92 16.45
C VAL A 350 -27.64 -21.96 16.41
N GLY A 351 -27.34 -23.23 16.66
CA GLY A 351 -28.35 -24.30 16.68
C GLY A 351 -29.49 -23.99 17.65
N ASP A 352 -29.16 -23.59 18.89
CA ASP A 352 -30.14 -23.21 19.90
C ASP A 352 -31.00 -22.03 19.45
N ARG A 353 -30.38 -20.97 18.90
CA ARG A 353 -31.09 -19.77 18.43
C ARG A 353 -31.94 -20.01 17.18
N MET A 354 -31.53 -20.92 16.31
CA MET A 354 -32.33 -21.31 15.13
C MET A 354 -33.52 -22.19 15.54
N ALA A 355 -33.36 -23.05 16.56
CA ALA A 355 -34.48 -23.82 17.13
C ALA A 355 -35.51 -22.91 17.82
N GLU A 356 -35.09 -21.84 18.48
CA GLU A 356 -35.99 -20.81 19.06
C GLU A 356 -36.80 -20.04 18.00
N ARG A 357 -36.32 -19.94 16.76
CA ARG A 357 -37.00 -19.22 15.66
C ARG A 357 -38.10 -20.01 14.96
N GLN A 358 -38.09 -21.34 15.05
CA GLN A 358 -39.18 -22.13 14.46
C GLN A 358 -40.48 -21.82 15.21
N PRO A 359 -41.61 -21.57 14.52
CA PRO A 359 -42.87 -21.36 15.19
C PRO A 359 -43.16 -22.61 16.02
N LYS A 360 -43.39 -22.44 17.33
CA LYS A 360 -43.91 -23.51 18.18
C LYS A 360 -45.12 -24.10 17.45
N PRO A 361 -45.24 -25.44 17.33
CA PRO A 361 -46.40 -26.04 16.69
C PRO A 361 -47.65 -25.42 17.32
N ALA A 362 -48.53 -24.87 16.48
CA ALA A 362 -49.83 -24.42 16.94
C ALA A 362 -50.47 -25.65 17.56
N TRP A 363 -50.66 -25.60 18.88
CA TRP A 363 -51.30 -26.67 19.62
C TRP A 363 -52.66 -26.91 18.98
N ASP A 364 -52.88 -28.14 18.50
CA ASP A 364 -54.20 -28.64 18.12
C ASP A 364 -55.13 -28.44 19.33
N PHE A 365 -56.13 -27.58 19.17
CA PHE A 365 -57.23 -27.38 20.13
C PHE A 365 -58.34 -28.38 19.89
#